data_AF-A0A198YHJ1-F1
#
_entry.id   AF-A0A198YHJ1-F1
#
_cell.length_a   1.000
_cell.length_b   1.000
_cell.length_c   1.000
_cell.angle_alpha   90.00
_cell.angle_beta   90.00
_cell.angle_gamma   90.00
#
_symmetry.space_group_name_H-M   'P 1'
#
loop_
_entity.id
_entity.type
_entity.pdbx_description
1 polymer ?
#
loop_
_entity_poly.entity_id
_entity_poly.type
_entity_poly.pdbx_seq_one_letter_code
_entity_poly.pdbx_strand_id
1 'polypeptide(L)'
;MSQPSSKRQVGLSFFHVSDAGWSLLSSIVTVVTFVGAVGGVFWAVFEYRESQETERTKYTLTLIETWEMQGYRQAYGELRKFYTAFIETVPPADRRTAETSGHARDNLLQSFNRRIAQEPARQEQVREVVYFFNRLGLCVSASLCSKETTAVFFNDTVQSFLDAYGPYIESSKETLPGRGTTLVDLSRELNPAGRD
;
A
#
# COMPACT_ATOMS: atom_id res chain seq x y z
N MET A 1 28.48 96.31 23.17
CA MET A 1 28.71 95.78 21.82
C MET A 1 28.39 94.30 21.82
N SER A 2 27.26 93.96 21.19
CA SER A 2 27.06 92.79 20.32
C SER A 2 27.24 91.37 20.87
N GLN A 3 26.13 90.81 21.37
CA GLN A 3 25.73 89.42 21.14
C GLN A 3 25.48 89.19 19.61
N PRO A 4 25.61 87.96 19.07
CA PRO A 4 24.51 87.00 19.22
C PRO A 4 24.91 85.54 19.44
N SER A 5 24.03 84.87 20.17
CA SER A 5 23.92 83.42 20.37
C SER A 5 23.39 82.75 19.09
N SER A 6 24.12 81.79 18.53
CA SER A 6 23.64 80.92 17.45
C SER A 6 23.17 79.59 18.02
N LYS A 7 21.86 79.46 18.24
CA LYS A 7 21.21 78.17 18.52
C LYS A 7 21.03 77.44 17.19
N ARG A 8 21.80 76.37 16.96
CA ARG A 8 21.46 75.37 15.93
C ARG A 8 20.46 74.37 16.52
N GLN A 9 19.19 74.53 16.19
CA GLN A 9 18.22 73.42 16.22
C GLN A 9 18.56 72.49 15.05
N VAL A 10 19.16 71.34 15.33
CA VAL A 10 19.18 70.24 14.37
C VAL A 10 17.90 69.46 14.59
N GLY A 11 16.90 69.75 13.77
CA GLY A 11 15.65 69.01 13.74
C GLY A 11 15.93 67.56 13.37
N LEU A 12 15.63 66.64 14.29
CA LEU A 12 15.51 65.22 13.97
C LEU A 12 14.28 65.07 13.08
N SER A 13 14.51 64.88 11.79
CA SER A 13 13.48 64.52 10.81
C SER A 13 13.10 63.06 11.04
N PHE A 14 12.25 62.82 12.03
CA PHE A 14 11.62 61.52 12.23
C PHE A 14 10.53 61.35 11.16
N PHE A 15 10.73 60.34 10.31
CA PHE A 15 9.86 59.84 9.26
C PHE A 15 8.39 60.30 9.31
N HIS A 16 8.00 61.15 8.35
CA HIS A 16 6.62 61.55 8.11
C HIS A 16 5.87 60.40 7.38
N VAL A 17 5.56 59.32 8.10
CA VAL A 17 4.68 58.27 7.58
C VAL A 17 3.24 58.72 7.87
N SER A 18 2.45 59.00 6.82
CA SER A 18 1.05 59.42 6.94
C SER A 18 0.17 58.31 7.54
N ASP A 19 -0.93 58.65 8.20
CA ASP A 19 -1.93 57.68 8.72
C ASP A 19 -2.44 56.73 7.63
N ALA A 20 -2.54 57.24 6.39
CA ALA A 20 -2.83 56.45 5.20
C ALA A 20 -1.75 55.37 4.94
N GLY A 21 -0.47 55.68 5.15
CA GLY A 21 0.65 54.73 5.08
C GLY A 21 0.57 53.64 6.13
N TRP A 22 0.20 53.97 7.37
CA TRP A 22 0.00 52.98 8.44
C TRP A 22 -1.20 52.05 8.18
N SER A 23 -2.30 52.57 7.64
CA SER A 23 -3.47 51.76 7.27
C SER A 23 -3.19 50.80 6.11
N LEU A 24 -2.42 51.23 5.11
CA LEU A 24 -1.96 50.38 4.00
C LEU A 24 -1.02 49.27 4.50
N LEU A 25 -0.07 49.60 5.37
CA LEU A 25 0.84 48.61 5.95
C LEU A 25 0.09 47.58 6.81
N SER A 26 -0.87 48.00 7.63
CA SER A 26 -1.69 47.07 8.44
C SER A 26 -2.52 46.11 7.58
N SER A 27 -3.04 46.60 6.45
CA SER A 27 -3.81 45.79 5.50
C SER A 27 -2.92 44.77 4.79
N ILE A 28 -1.72 45.17 4.36
CA ILE A 28 -0.73 44.29 3.74
C ILE A 28 -0.26 43.21 4.72
N VAL A 29 0.06 43.58 5.96
CA VAL A 29 0.47 42.63 7.00
C VAL A 29 -0.63 41.61 7.29
N THR A 30 -1.90 42.04 7.34
CA THR A 30 -3.03 41.13 7.57
C THR A 30 -3.18 40.12 6.42
N VAL A 31 -3.09 40.58 5.18
CA VAL A 31 -3.17 39.71 4.00
C VAL A 31 -1.98 38.73 3.94
N VAL A 32 -0.76 39.20 4.19
CA VAL A 32 0.45 38.33 4.20
C VAL A 32 0.37 37.30 5.32
N THR A 33 -0.11 37.69 6.51
CA THR A 33 -0.26 36.77 7.64
C THR A 33 -1.34 35.72 7.36
N PHE A 34 -2.46 36.12 6.75
CA PHE A 34 -3.53 35.20 6.37
C PHE A 34 -3.09 34.21 5.28
N VAL A 35 -2.44 34.69 4.22
CA VAL A 35 -1.90 33.83 3.14
C VAL A 35 -0.79 32.92 3.66
N GLY A 36 0.08 33.41 4.55
CA GLY A 36 1.11 32.62 5.21
C GLY A 36 0.54 31.55 6.14
N ALA A 37 -0.51 31.86 6.91
CA ALA A 37 -1.18 30.89 7.76
C ALA A 37 -1.89 29.80 6.95
N VAL A 38 -2.62 30.18 5.91
CA VAL A 38 -3.29 29.24 5.00
C VAL A 38 -2.25 28.38 4.27
N GLY A 39 -1.20 28.99 3.70
CA GLY A 39 -0.10 28.27 3.05
C GLY A 39 0.65 27.34 3.99
N GLY A 40 0.88 27.76 5.24
CA GLY A 40 1.49 26.94 6.28
C GLY A 40 0.64 25.74 6.68
N VAL A 41 -0.69 25.89 6.75
CA VAL A 41 -1.62 24.77 6.98
C VAL A 41 -1.60 23.79 5.81
N PHE A 42 -1.62 24.28 4.56
CA PHE A 42 -1.52 23.41 3.38
C PHE A 42 -0.17 22.67 3.31
N TRP A 43 0.93 23.35 3.63
CA TRP A 43 2.26 22.74 3.67
C TRP A 43 2.36 21.69 4.79
N ALA A 44 1.89 22.00 6.00
CA ALA A 44 1.87 21.06 7.11
C ALA A 44 1.00 19.82 6.80
N VAL A 45 -0.14 20.00 6.12
CA VAL A 45 -0.97 18.88 5.65
C VAL A 45 -0.24 18.06 4.58
N PHE A 46 0.49 18.69 3.67
CA PHE A 46 1.29 18.01 2.65
C PHE A 46 2.42 17.17 3.28
N GLU A 47 3.21 17.78 4.16
CA GLU A 47 4.32 17.13 4.87
C GLU A 47 3.83 15.99 5.78
N TYR A 48 2.69 16.19 6.45
CA TYR A 48 2.05 15.15 7.25
C TYR A 48 1.61 13.95 6.39
N ARG A 49 1.09 14.18 5.18
CA ARG A 49 0.72 13.10 4.25
C ARG A 49 1.94 12.36 3.72
N GLU A 50 3.02 13.07 3.39
CA GLU A 50 4.27 12.46 2.96
C GLU A 50 4.95 11.63 4.07
N SER A 51 4.89 12.12 5.32
CA SER A 51 5.34 11.39 6.50
C SER A 51 4.53 10.12 6.71
N GLN A 52 3.19 10.17 6.57
CA GLN A 52 2.36 8.98 6.69
C GLN A 52 2.66 7.94 5.60
N GLU A 53 2.81 8.36 4.33
CA GLU A 53 3.15 7.42 3.25
C GLU A 53 4.54 6.81 3.44
N THR A 54 5.49 7.58 3.98
CA THR A 54 6.81 7.07 4.36
C THR A 54 6.72 5.99 5.45
N GLU A 55 5.90 6.20 6.49
CA GLU A 55 5.67 5.21 7.55
C GLU A 55 4.98 3.95 7.02
N ARG A 56 3.95 4.11 6.19
CA ARG A 56 3.24 3.00 5.52
C ARG A 56 4.19 2.17 4.67
N THR A 57 5.07 2.84 3.93
CA THR A 57 6.10 2.18 3.10
C THR A 57 7.08 1.40 3.97
N LYS A 58 7.57 1.98 5.07
CA LYS A 58 8.44 1.26 6.03
C LYS A 58 7.77 0.01 6.58
N TYR A 59 6.49 0.10 6.97
CA TYR A 59 5.77 -1.05 7.49
C TYR A 59 5.54 -2.13 6.41
N THR A 60 5.24 -1.73 5.17
CA THR A 60 5.20 -2.66 4.03
C THR A 60 6.55 -3.35 3.80
N LEU A 61 7.67 -2.63 3.88
CA LEU A 61 9.01 -3.22 3.75
C LEU A 61 9.29 -4.23 4.86
N THR A 62 8.87 -3.97 6.11
CA THR A 62 8.97 -4.95 7.20
C THR A 62 8.15 -6.23 6.93
N LEU A 63 6.98 -6.10 6.27
CA LEU A 63 6.21 -7.28 5.85
C LEU A 63 6.87 -8.03 4.69
N ILE A 64 7.54 -7.33 3.77
CA ILE A 64 8.36 -7.95 2.72
C ILE A 64 9.52 -8.73 3.34
N GLU A 65 10.25 -8.14 4.27
CA GLU A 65 11.31 -8.82 5.02
C GLU A 65 10.78 -10.05 5.77
N THR A 66 9.60 -9.92 6.40
CA THR A 66 8.91 -11.02 7.06
C THR A 66 8.58 -12.15 6.07
N TRP A 67 8.06 -11.82 4.89
CA TRP A 67 7.79 -12.79 3.82
C TRP A 67 9.04 -13.55 3.40
N GLU A 68 10.16 -12.84 3.26
CA GLU A 68 11.42 -13.42 2.77
C GLU A 68 12.13 -14.26 3.82
N MET A 69 12.09 -13.86 5.09
CA MET A 69 12.87 -14.47 6.17
C MET A 69 12.10 -15.48 7.02
N GLN A 70 10.78 -15.34 7.19
CA GLN A 70 10.00 -16.21 8.08
C GLN A 70 9.36 -17.42 7.38
N GLY A 71 9.98 -17.89 6.29
CA GLY A 71 9.58 -19.14 5.63
C GLY A 71 8.39 -19.03 4.67
N TYR A 72 7.60 -17.95 4.69
CA TYR A 72 6.44 -17.81 3.78
C TYR A 72 6.83 -17.87 2.29
N ARG A 73 7.91 -17.19 1.89
CA ARG A 73 8.45 -17.27 0.53
C ARG A 73 8.87 -18.69 0.17
N GLN A 74 9.44 -19.44 1.11
CA GLN A 74 9.83 -20.83 0.90
C GLN A 74 8.60 -21.73 0.76
N ALA A 75 7.59 -21.59 1.63
CA ALA A 75 6.33 -22.31 1.53
C ALA A 75 5.65 -22.08 0.18
N TYR A 76 5.55 -20.82 -0.26
CA TYR A 76 5.04 -20.48 -1.59
C TYR A 76 5.88 -21.07 -2.72
N GLY A 77 7.21 -21.03 -2.61
CA GLY A 77 8.10 -21.65 -3.59
C GLY A 77 7.90 -23.15 -3.73
N GLU A 78 7.73 -23.85 -2.61
CA GLU A 78 7.46 -25.30 -2.58
C GLU A 78 6.08 -25.63 -3.15
N LEU A 79 5.06 -24.82 -2.85
CA LEU A 79 3.74 -24.91 -3.47
C LEU A 79 3.82 -24.68 -4.99
N ARG A 80 4.57 -23.69 -5.45
CA ARG A 80 4.73 -23.43 -6.89
C ARG A 80 5.35 -24.63 -7.59
N LYS A 81 6.42 -25.21 -7.04
CA LYS A 81 7.03 -26.44 -7.58
C LYS A 81 6.03 -27.60 -7.61
N PHE A 82 5.25 -27.76 -6.54
CA PHE A 82 4.23 -28.80 -6.43
C PHE A 82 3.15 -28.66 -7.52
N TYR A 83 2.66 -27.43 -7.74
CA TYR A 83 1.70 -27.15 -8.81
C TYR A 83 2.30 -27.39 -10.20
N THR A 84 3.53 -26.93 -10.45
CA THR A 84 4.23 -27.18 -11.73
C THR A 84 4.37 -28.68 -12.00
N ALA A 85 4.82 -29.44 -11.01
CA ALA A 85 4.94 -30.90 -11.13
C ALA A 85 3.58 -31.56 -11.39
N PHE A 86 2.50 -31.07 -10.77
CA PHE A 86 1.16 -31.55 -11.07
C PHE A 86 0.77 -31.27 -12.52
N ILE A 87 0.94 -30.04 -13.01
CA ILE A 87 0.60 -29.65 -14.38
C ILE A 87 1.41 -30.46 -15.40
N GLU A 88 2.66 -30.81 -15.11
CA GLU A 88 3.48 -31.68 -15.96
C GLU A 88 2.88 -33.09 -16.13
N THR A 89 2.17 -33.60 -15.13
CA THR A 89 1.47 -34.90 -15.22
C THR A 89 0.18 -34.87 -16.04
N VAL A 90 -0.34 -33.67 -16.35
CA VAL A 90 -1.59 -33.50 -17.07
C VAL A 90 -1.33 -33.57 -18.58
N PRO A 91 -2.10 -34.37 -19.35
CA PRO A 91 -1.94 -34.45 -20.80
C PRO A 91 -2.02 -33.07 -21.47
N PRO A 92 -1.17 -32.77 -22.46
CA PRO A 92 -1.17 -31.45 -23.12
C PRO A 92 -2.52 -31.04 -23.72
N ALA A 93 -3.31 -32.00 -24.21
CA ALA A 93 -4.65 -31.75 -24.74
C ALA A 93 -5.62 -31.26 -23.65
N ASP A 94 -5.56 -31.87 -22.47
CA ASP A 94 -6.39 -31.51 -21.32
C ASP A 94 -5.99 -30.13 -20.78
N ARG A 95 -4.68 -29.81 -20.77
CA ARG A 95 -4.19 -28.48 -20.38
C ARG A 95 -4.73 -27.38 -21.30
N ARG A 96 -4.64 -27.55 -22.63
CA ARG A 96 -5.18 -26.59 -23.60
C ARG A 96 -6.70 -26.44 -23.48
N THR A 97 -7.39 -27.54 -23.16
CA THR A 97 -8.84 -27.50 -22.92
C THR A 97 -9.15 -26.71 -21.64
N ALA A 98 -8.37 -26.89 -20.58
CA ALA A 98 -8.50 -26.12 -19.34
C ALA A 98 -8.21 -24.62 -19.52
N GLU A 99 -7.35 -24.24 -20.46
CA GLU A 99 -7.11 -22.83 -20.81
C GLU A 99 -8.32 -22.14 -21.47
N THR A 100 -9.18 -22.91 -22.15
CA THR A 100 -10.29 -22.38 -22.95
C THR A 100 -11.68 -22.70 -22.40
N SER A 101 -11.80 -23.68 -21.50
CA SER A 101 -13.04 -24.12 -20.90
C SER A 101 -12.99 -24.03 -19.38
N GLY A 102 -13.86 -23.20 -18.80
CA GLY A 102 -13.99 -23.04 -17.35
C GLY A 102 -14.26 -24.37 -16.64
N HIS A 103 -15.15 -25.20 -17.18
CA HIS A 103 -15.43 -26.53 -16.59
C HIS A 103 -14.21 -27.46 -16.61
N ALA A 104 -13.40 -27.43 -17.67
CA ALA A 104 -12.17 -28.22 -17.72
C ALA A 104 -11.13 -27.70 -16.72
N ARG A 105 -11.00 -26.38 -16.57
CA ARG A 105 -10.18 -25.74 -15.52
C ARG A 105 -10.62 -26.15 -14.12
N ASP A 106 -11.92 -26.09 -13.84
CA ASP A 106 -12.47 -26.43 -12.53
C ASP A 106 -12.22 -27.91 -12.18
N ASN A 107 -12.42 -28.82 -13.14
CA ASN A 107 -12.13 -30.24 -12.97
C ASN A 107 -10.63 -30.49 -12.71
N LEU A 108 -9.77 -29.77 -13.41
CA LEU A 108 -8.32 -29.84 -13.22
C LEU A 108 -7.92 -29.38 -11.82
N LEU A 109 -8.40 -28.21 -11.39
CA LEU A 109 -8.13 -27.66 -10.06
C LEU A 109 -8.76 -28.51 -8.96
N GLN A 110 -9.93 -29.11 -9.18
CA GLN A 110 -10.52 -30.05 -8.22
C GLN A 110 -9.67 -31.32 -8.07
N SER A 111 -9.07 -31.80 -9.15
CA SER A 111 -8.11 -32.91 -9.10
C SER A 111 -6.85 -32.53 -8.31
N PHE A 112 -6.34 -31.32 -8.53
CA PHE A 112 -5.22 -30.77 -7.77
C PHE A 112 -5.54 -30.65 -6.27
N ASN A 113 -6.72 -30.14 -5.92
CA ASN A 113 -7.18 -30.01 -4.53
C ASN A 113 -7.19 -31.35 -3.80
N ARG A 114 -7.65 -32.43 -4.46
CA ARG A 114 -7.61 -33.78 -3.86
C ARG A 114 -6.18 -34.22 -3.53
N ARG A 115 -5.21 -33.83 -4.34
CA ARG A 115 -3.79 -34.13 -4.09
C ARG A 115 -3.24 -33.34 -2.90
N ILE A 116 -3.59 -32.06 -2.78
CA ILE A 116 -3.24 -31.24 -1.59
C ILE A 116 -3.84 -31.88 -0.33
N ALA A 117 -5.10 -32.31 -0.38
CA ALA A 117 -5.79 -32.94 0.75
C ALA A 117 -5.15 -34.27 1.21
N GLN A 118 -4.32 -34.90 0.38
CA GLN A 118 -3.59 -36.13 0.72
C GLN A 118 -2.18 -35.86 1.28
N GLU A 119 -1.67 -34.63 1.18
CA GLU A 119 -0.33 -34.27 1.61
C GLU A 119 -0.37 -33.23 2.74
N PRO A 120 -0.30 -33.64 4.03
CA PRO A 120 -0.39 -32.72 5.17
C PRO A 120 0.61 -31.55 5.12
N ALA A 121 1.82 -31.81 4.62
CA ALA A 121 2.83 -30.76 4.45
C ALA A 121 2.39 -29.65 3.46
N ARG A 122 1.61 -29.98 2.43
CA ARG A 122 1.08 -29.01 1.45
C ARG A 122 -0.05 -28.19 2.04
N GLN A 123 -0.90 -28.82 2.84
CA GLN A 123 -1.97 -28.12 3.57
C GLN A 123 -1.38 -27.07 4.51
N GLU A 124 -0.32 -27.44 5.24
CA GLU A 124 0.39 -26.53 6.12
C GLU A 124 1.03 -25.37 5.35
N GLN A 125 1.69 -25.63 4.23
CA GLN A 125 2.25 -24.57 3.39
C GLN A 125 1.17 -23.62 2.85
N VAL A 126 0.00 -24.13 2.45
CA VAL A 126 -1.13 -23.28 2.04
C VAL A 126 -1.57 -22.42 3.22
N ARG A 127 -1.67 -23.00 4.41
CA ARG A 127 -2.06 -22.30 5.65
C ARG A 127 -1.11 -21.16 5.98
N GLU A 128 0.20 -21.37 5.88
CA GLU A 128 1.23 -20.35 6.12
C GLU A 128 1.12 -19.19 5.13
N VAL A 129 0.95 -19.48 3.84
CA VAL A 129 0.83 -18.44 2.80
C VAL A 129 -0.48 -17.66 2.95
N VAL A 130 -1.60 -18.34 3.21
CA VAL A 130 -2.89 -17.70 3.49
C VAL A 130 -2.81 -16.82 4.72
N TYR A 131 -2.16 -17.29 5.78
CA TYR A 131 -1.94 -16.50 7.00
C TYR A 131 -1.21 -15.19 6.68
N PHE A 132 -0.10 -15.26 5.94
CA PHE A 132 0.67 -14.09 5.57
C PHE A 132 -0.17 -13.10 4.74
N PHE A 133 -0.87 -13.58 3.71
CA PHE A 133 -1.65 -12.68 2.88
C PHE A 133 -2.88 -12.11 3.59
N ASN A 134 -3.49 -12.84 4.53
CA ASN A 134 -4.55 -12.25 5.35
C ASN A 134 -4.01 -11.15 6.25
N ARG A 135 -2.81 -11.31 6.82
CA ARG A 135 -2.13 -10.25 7.57
C ARG A 135 -1.81 -9.04 6.67
N LEU A 136 -1.36 -9.29 5.44
CA LEU A 136 -1.09 -8.24 4.45
C LEU A 136 -2.37 -7.50 4.06
N GLY A 137 -3.45 -8.22 3.78
CA GLY A 137 -4.78 -7.66 3.46
C GLY A 137 -5.34 -6.80 4.58
N LEU A 138 -5.20 -7.23 5.84
CA LEU A 138 -5.56 -6.40 6.99
C LEU A 138 -4.71 -5.12 7.07
N CYS A 139 -3.42 -5.21 6.77
CA CYS A 139 -2.54 -4.05 6.78
C CYS A 139 -2.89 -3.01 5.71
N VAL A 140 -3.19 -3.46 4.49
CA VAL A 140 -3.58 -2.59 3.38
C VAL A 140 -4.97 -1.98 3.63
N SER A 141 -5.96 -2.79 4.01
CA SER A 141 -7.32 -2.31 4.29
C SER A 141 -7.39 -1.33 5.47
N ALA A 142 -6.53 -1.50 6.48
CA ALA A 142 -6.40 -0.57 7.60
C ALA A 142 -5.59 0.70 7.27
N SER A 143 -5.12 0.87 6.02
CA SER A 143 -4.24 1.98 5.61
C SER A 143 -2.94 2.07 6.43
N LEU A 144 -2.45 0.93 6.92
CA LEU A 144 -1.18 0.81 7.64
C LEU A 144 -0.02 0.47 6.68
N CYS A 145 -0.33 -0.19 5.57
CA CYS A 145 0.63 -0.53 4.52
C CYS A 145 0.43 0.37 3.30
N SER A 146 1.53 0.66 2.60
CA SER A 146 1.48 1.33 1.30
C SER A 146 0.84 0.38 0.29
N LYS A 147 -0.31 0.77 -0.25
CA LYS A 147 -1.02 0.00 -1.28
C LYS A 147 -0.18 -0.14 -2.55
N GLU A 148 0.50 0.94 -2.96
CA GLU A 148 1.34 0.96 -4.16
C GLU A 148 2.52 0.01 -4.03
N THR A 149 3.30 0.12 -2.94
CA THR A 149 4.45 -0.76 -2.69
C THR A 149 4.00 -2.22 -2.57
N THR A 150 2.86 -2.46 -1.92
CA THR A 150 2.30 -3.80 -1.79
C THR A 150 1.90 -4.38 -3.16
N ALA A 151 1.28 -3.58 -4.03
CA ALA A 151 0.88 -4.02 -5.36
C ALA A 151 2.10 -4.37 -6.23
N VAL A 152 3.13 -3.52 -6.23
CA VAL A 152 4.37 -3.76 -6.99
C VAL A 152 5.04 -5.08 -6.59
N PHE A 153 5.06 -5.41 -5.29
CA PHE A 153 5.77 -6.59 -4.82
C PHE A 153 4.90 -7.87 -4.85
N PHE A 154 3.64 -7.77 -4.42
CA PHE A 154 2.82 -8.94 -4.13
C PHE A 154 1.73 -9.25 -5.16
N ASN A 155 1.36 -8.32 -6.06
CA ASN A 155 0.21 -8.52 -6.95
C ASN A 155 0.29 -9.86 -7.70
N ASP A 156 1.36 -10.07 -8.48
CA ASP A 156 1.50 -11.28 -9.30
C ASP A 156 1.57 -12.55 -8.46
N THR A 157 2.16 -12.46 -7.27
CA THR A 157 2.26 -13.57 -6.31
C THR A 157 0.88 -13.92 -5.76
N VAL A 158 0.08 -12.93 -5.37
CA VAL A 158 -1.29 -13.10 -4.86
C VAL A 158 -2.21 -13.65 -5.94
N GLN A 159 -2.14 -13.12 -7.17
CA GLN A 159 -2.95 -13.61 -8.29
C GLN A 159 -2.61 -15.05 -8.63
N SER A 160 -1.32 -15.36 -8.85
CA SER A 160 -0.87 -16.71 -9.17
C SER A 160 -1.24 -17.71 -8.07
N PHE A 161 -1.17 -17.29 -6.81
CA PHE A 161 -1.56 -18.12 -5.68
C PHE A 161 -3.07 -18.40 -5.68
N LEU A 162 -3.91 -17.38 -5.87
CA LEU A 162 -5.36 -17.55 -5.93
C LEU A 162 -5.80 -18.36 -7.14
N ASP A 163 -5.16 -18.19 -8.29
CA ASP A 163 -5.49 -18.93 -9.50
C ASP A 163 -5.29 -20.45 -9.36
N ALA A 164 -4.26 -20.85 -8.62
CA ALA A 164 -3.92 -22.25 -8.40
C ALA A 164 -4.58 -22.85 -7.15
N TYR A 165 -4.67 -22.08 -6.07
CA TYR A 165 -5.07 -22.56 -4.74
C TYR A 165 -6.43 -22.04 -4.26
N GLY A 166 -7.03 -21.07 -4.95
CA GLY A 166 -8.33 -20.49 -4.61
C GLY A 166 -9.43 -21.53 -4.37
N PRO A 167 -9.62 -22.52 -5.26
CA PRO A 167 -10.60 -23.58 -5.04
C PRO A 167 -10.34 -24.41 -3.77
N TYR A 168 -9.07 -24.71 -3.46
CA TYR A 168 -8.72 -25.43 -2.23
C TYR A 168 -9.03 -24.57 -1.00
N ILE A 169 -8.66 -23.29 -1.03
CA ILE A 169 -8.90 -22.32 0.06
C ILE A 169 -10.40 -22.19 0.35
N GLU A 170 -11.23 -22.04 -0.68
CA GLU A 170 -12.68 -21.93 -0.50
C GLU A 170 -13.26 -23.22 0.12
N SER A 171 -12.82 -24.38 -0.35
CA SER A 171 -13.28 -25.67 0.20
C SER A 171 -12.79 -25.94 1.63
N SER A 172 -11.73 -25.26 2.08
CA SER A 172 -11.05 -25.50 3.36
C SER A 172 -11.14 -24.31 4.32
N LYS A 173 -12.01 -23.33 4.04
CA LYS A 173 -12.07 -22.04 4.76
C LYS A 173 -12.23 -22.14 6.28
N GLU A 174 -12.89 -23.19 6.77
CA GLU A 174 -13.10 -23.41 8.22
C GLU A 174 -11.80 -23.82 8.95
N THR A 175 -10.79 -24.28 8.21
CA THR A 175 -9.50 -24.74 8.75
C THR A 175 -8.35 -23.76 8.53
N LEU A 176 -8.56 -22.77 7.67
CA LEU A 176 -7.55 -21.78 7.30
C LEU A 176 -7.68 -20.53 8.19
N PRO A 177 -6.56 -19.87 8.52
CA PRO A 177 -6.56 -18.69 9.37
C PRO A 177 -7.15 -17.49 8.62
N GLY A 178 -8.04 -16.75 9.28
CA GLY A 178 -8.74 -15.61 8.68
C GLY A 178 -9.99 -16.02 7.89
N ARG A 179 -10.82 -15.04 7.52
CA ARG A 179 -11.96 -15.30 6.63
C ARG A 179 -11.41 -15.26 5.21
N GLY A 180 -11.56 -16.33 4.43
CA GLY A 180 -11.01 -16.44 3.06
C GLY A 180 -11.32 -15.25 2.12
N THR A 181 -12.33 -14.44 2.46
CA THR A 181 -12.65 -13.16 1.79
C THR A 181 -11.50 -12.17 1.82
N THR A 182 -10.69 -12.11 2.89
CA THR A 182 -9.61 -11.12 3.03
C THR A 182 -8.54 -11.25 1.95
N LEU A 183 -8.21 -12.48 1.53
CA LEU A 183 -7.25 -12.70 0.44
C LEU A 183 -7.82 -12.31 -0.93
N VAL A 184 -9.10 -12.60 -1.17
CA VAL A 184 -9.79 -12.22 -2.41
C VAL A 184 -9.92 -10.69 -2.50
N ASP A 185 -10.23 -10.05 -1.37
CA ASP A 185 -10.31 -8.59 -1.29
C ASP A 185 -8.93 -7.94 -1.49
N LEU A 186 -7.87 -8.51 -0.90
CA LEU A 186 -6.50 -8.09 -1.16
C LEU A 186 -6.17 -8.18 -2.66
N SER A 187 -6.48 -9.30 -3.33
CA SER A 187 -6.27 -9.44 -4.78
C SER A 187 -6.95 -8.31 -5.58
N ARG A 188 -8.22 -8.00 -5.25
CA ARG A 188 -8.97 -6.92 -5.90
C ARG A 188 -8.37 -5.55 -5.61
N GLU A 189 -7.89 -5.33 -4.40
CA GLU A 189 -7.23 -4.08 -4.01
C GLU A 189 -5.92 -3.87 -4.79
N LEU A 190 -5.12 -4.92 -4.97
CA LEU A 190 -3.83 -4.85 -5.66
C LEU A 190 -3.96 -4.78 -7.19
N ASN A 191 -5.05 -5.30 -7.76
CA ASN A 191 -5.36 -5.21 -9.19
C ASN A 191 -6.65 -4.41 -9.47
N PRO A 192 -6.69 -3.08 -9.21
CA PRO A 192 -7.90 -2.29 -9.43
C PRO A 192 -8.25 -2.09 -10.91
N ALA A 193 -7.35 -2.45 -11.83
CA ALA A 193 -7.48 -2.12 -13.26
C ALA A 193 -7.87 -3.30 -14.15
N GLY A 194 -7.92 -4.55 -13.66
CA GLY A 194 -8.18 -5.71 -14.53
C GLY A 194 -7.27 -5.69 -15.76
N ARG A 195 -5.97 -5.41 -15.56
CA ARG A 195 -5.00 -5.46 -16.67
C ARG A 195 -4.66 -6.92 -16.91
N ASP A 196 -5.49 -7.53 -17.75
CA ASP A 196 -5.22 -8.76 -18.51
C ASP A 196 -4.02 -8.56 -19.45
#